data_AF-A0A8H5YL66-F1
#
_entry.id   AF-A0A8H5YL66-F1
#
_cell.length_a   1.000
_cell.length_b   1.000
_cell.length_c   1.000
_cell.angle_alpha   90.00
_cell.angle_beta   90.00
_cell.angle_gamma   90.00
#
_symmetry.space_group_name_H-M   'P 1'
#
loop_
_entity.id
_entity.type
_entity.pdbx_description
1 polymer ?
#
loop_
_entity_poly.entity_id
_entity_poly.type
_entity_poly.pdbx_seq_one_letter_code
_entity_poly.pdbx_strand_id
1 'polypeptide(L)'
;MLFQDLATEIIELIVQNLTVRADLNAFCQTNKRFYLIANDHVYREDAHWRCNALRWGSEEGLISVVERSLDQGADVNYIINSEDETALFPAVRKELWGVVHLLLTRGADVHRRNKVGDNLVYFAVTTGSYDLVKLMLDQGVDPNSHVKGDVPPLLLAVRRGYLDIMRLLFDSGAYIDDSDDCGETPLHVAVGTSQHDILSFFIEKDVFREDKAGARGADALEMAVIRGDMPTLTLLLEGGADPLVRRWTRHHAIITAALAREDDMAILMTQRLVGEFGFIGEHGKELLWYAVKGRCQQYTRYLLNKGLDPDKDLWKEVDGSMVGGSALVVEMLGAGVLTA
;
A
#
# COMPACT_ATOMS: atom_id res chain seq x y z
N MET A 1 -55.61 -12.85 22.13
CA MET A 1 -54.31 -12.37 21.62
C MET A 1 -53.38 -12.32 22.81
N LEU A 2 -52.45 -13.25 22.91
CA LEU A 2 -51.32 -13.10 23.82
C LEU A 2 -50.45 -11.98 23.26
N PHE A 3 -49.95 -11.09 24.11
CA PHE A 3 -48.86 -10.19 23.72
C PHE A 3 -47.67 -11.09 23.39
N GLN A 4 -47.32 -11.21 22.10
CA GLN A 4 -46.01 -11.74 21.71
C GLN A 4 -44.99 -10.73 22.22
N ASP A 5 -44.21 -11.13 23.22
CA ASP A 5 -43.21 -10.27 23.83
C ASP A 5 -42.14 -9.96 22.78
N LEU A 6 -41.65 -8.72 22.68
CA LEU A 6 -40.84 -8.28 21.52
C LEU A 6 -39.51 -9.04 21.40
N ALA A 7 -38.97 -9.56 22.50
CA ALA A 7 -37.83 -10.48 22.48
C ALA A 7 -38.16 -11.81 21.74
N THR A 8 -39.41 -12.27 21.84
CA THR A 8 -39.92 -13.48 21.15
C THR A 8 -40.01 -13.23 19.65
N GLU A 9 -40.46 -12.06 19.22
CA GLU A 9 -40.49 -11.64 17.80
C GLU A 9 -39.06 -11.60 17.21
N ILE A 10 -38.08 -11.09 17.94
CA ILE A 10 -36.66 -11.09 17.52
C ILE A 10 -36.13 -12.53 17.41
N ILE A 11 -36.41 -13.39 18.39
CA ILE A 11 -36.04 -14.81 18.34
C ILE A 11 -36.73 -15.52 17.15
N GLU A 12 -37.99 -15.23 16.85
CA GLU A 12 -38.70 -15.78 15.69
C GLU A 12 -38.07 -15.33 14.36
N LEU A 13 -37.77 -14.04 14.21
CA LEU A 13 -37.06 -13.50 13.03
C LEU A 13 -35.70 -14.18 12.83
N ILE A 14 -34.96 -14.39 13.91
CA ILE A 14 -33.71 -15.16 13.90
C ILE A 14 -33.96 -16.58 13.39
N VAL A 15 -34.88 -17.31 14.01
CA VAL A 15 -35.13 -18.73 13.73
C VAL A 15 -35.59 -18.95 12.29
N GLN A 16 -36.32 -17.99 11.72
CA GLN A 16 -36.73 -18.00 10.31
C GLN A 16 -35.56 -17.88 9.32
N ASN A 17 -34.44 -17.27 9.73
CA ASN A 17 -33.25 -17.08 8.90
C ASN A 17 -32.17 -18.17 9.08
N LEU A 18 -32.39 -19.16 9.96
CA LEU A 18 -31.48 -20.30 10.11
C LEU A 18 -31.66 -21.30 8.96
N THR A 19 -30.58 -21.57 8.22
CA THR A 19 -30.57 -22.48 7.06
C THR A 19 -30.83 -23.95 7.40
N VAL A 20 -30.67 -24.34 8.66
CA VAL A 20 -30.87 -25.72 9.14
C VAL A 20 -31.84 -25.70 10.32
N ARG A 21 -33.03 -26.29 10.11
CA ARG A 21 -34.09 -26.45 11.12
C ARG A 21 -33.84 -27.55 12.17
N ALA A 22 -32.72 -28.27 12.07
CA ALA A 22 -32.39 -29.37 12.96
C ALA A 22 -31.88 -28.85 14.31
N ASP A 23 -32.60 -29.19 15.37
CA ASP A 23 -32.33 -28.89 16.78
C ASP A 23 -31.81 -27.49 17.08
N LEU A 24 -32.75 -26.56 17.23
CA LEU A 24 -32.49 -25.22 17.76
C LEU A 24 -31.70 -25.26 19.07
N ASN A 25 -31.91 -26.27 19.93
CA ASN A 25 -31.11 -26.49 21.14
C ASN A 25 -29.64 -26.80 20.85
N ALA A 26 -29.33 -27.62 19.85
CA ALA A 26 -27.95 -27.92 19.45
C ALA A 26 -27.29 -26.70 18.78
N PHE A 27 -28.04 -25.96 17.97
CA PHE A 27 -27.59 -24.68 17.40
C PHE A 27 -27.34 -23.62 18.49
N CYS A 28 -28.19 -23.51 19.50
CA CYS A 28 -27.93 -22.68 20.69
C CYS A 28 -26.66 -23.15 21.42
N GLN A 29 -26.53 -24.44 21.74
CA GLN A 29 -25.38 -24.96 22.49
C GLN A 29 -24.04 -24.76 21.78
N THR A 30 -24.01 -24.80 20.44
CA THR A 30 -22.81 -24.52 19.63
C THR A 30 -22.60 -23.03 19.40
N ASN A 31 -23.68 -22.27 19.15
CA ASN A 31 -23.64 -20.82 18.97
C ASN A 31 -23.96 -20.08 20.27
N LYS A 32 -22.94 -19.95 21.13
CA LYS A 32 -23.01 -19.27 22.43
C LYS A 32 -23.58 -17.84 22.36
N ARG A 33 -23.52 -17.16 21.21
CA ARG A 33 -24.10 -15.82 21.00
C ARG A 33 -25.62 -15.88 20.86
N PHE A 34 -26.14 -16.81 20.06
CA PHE A 34 -27.58 -17.06 19.98
C PHE A 34 -28.14 -17.67 21.27
N TYR A 35 -27.39 -18.55 21.96
CA TYR A 35 -27.77 -19.07 23.29
C TYR A 35 -28.14 -17.95 24.28
N LEU A 36 -27.34 -16.88 24.31
CA LEU A 36 -27.54 -15.72 25.18
C LEU A 36 -28.77 -14.88 24.81
N ILE A 37 -29.15 -14.85 23.53
CA ILE A 37 -30.38 -14.19 23.05
C ILE A 37 -31.61 -15.07 23.32
N ALA A 38 -31.48 -16.40 23.19
CA ALA A 38 -32.60 -17.33 23.28
C ALA A 38 -32.96 -17.78 24.71
N ASN A 39 -32.00 -17.86 25.64
CA ASN A 39 -32.22 -18.31 27.03
C ASN A 39 -32.46 -17.15 28.02
N ASP A 40 -33.18 -16.11 27.57
CA ASP A 40 -33.37 -14.84 28.26
C ASP A 40 -34.17 -14.89 29.59
N HIS A 41 -34.60 -16.07 30.04
CA HIS A 41 -35.24 -16.23 31.35
C HIS A 41 -34.36 -15.82 32.55
N VAL A 42 -33.06 -15.61 32.35
CA VAL A 42 -32.08 -15.23 33.41
C VAL A 42 -31.77 -13.73 33.43
N TYR A 43 -32.03 -12.95 32.35
CA TYR A 43 -31.53 -11.57 32.19
C TYR A 43 -32.56 -10.53 31.69
N ARG A 44 -33.85 -10.85 31.80
CA ARG A 44 -35.01 -10.06 31.31
C ARG A 44 -35.12 -8.58 31.71
N GLU A 45 -34.31 -8.08 32.64
CA GLU A 45 -34.33 -6.68 33.07
C GLU A 45 -33.11 -5.87 32.58
N ASP A 46 -32.10 -6.52 31.98
CA ASP A 46 -30.83 -5.88 31.60
C ASP A 46 -30.77 -5.45 30.13
N ALA A 47 -30.12 -4.30 29.88
CA ALA A 47 -29.90 -3.76 28.54
C ALA A 47 -29.05 -4.68 27.62
N HIS A 48 -28.39 -5.68 28.18
CA HIS A 48 -27.45 -6.57 27.51
C HIS A 48 -28.05 -7.40 26.37
N TRP A 49 -29.31 -7.85 26.45
CA TRP A 49 -29.88 -8.70 25.39
C TRP A 49 -30.06 -7.93 24.07
N ARG A 50 -30.50 -6.67 24.14
CA ARG A 50 -30.66 -5.75 22.99
C ARG A 50 -29.32 -5.53 22.28
N CYS A 51 -28.26 -5.31 23.04
CA CYS A 51 -26.92 -5.15 22.49
C CYS A 51 -26.33 -6.45 21.93
N ASN A 52 -26.64 -7.61 22.52
CA ASN A 52 -26.27 -8.91 21.96
C ASN A 52 -26.98 -9.21 20.63
N ALA A 53 -28.26 -8.87 20.52
CA ALA A 53 -29.04 -8.99 19.28
C ALA A 53 -28.52 -8.00 18.20
N LEU A 54 -28.24 -6.75 18.57
CA LEU A 54 -27.60 -5.76 17.71
C LEU A 54 -26.24 -6.26 17.16
N ARG A 55 -25.35 -6.78 18.04
CA ARG A 55 -24.08 -7.40 17.62
C ARG A 55 -24.34 -8.46 16.57
N TRP A 56 -25.14 -9.47 16.92
CA TRP A 56 -25.22 -10.66 16.09
C TRP A 56 -25.97 -10.41 14.78
N GLY A 57 -27.01 -9.57 14.79
CA GLY A 57 -27.63 -9.10 13.56
C GLY A 57 -26.66 -8.35 12.65
N SER A 58 -25.72 -7.60 13.23
CA SER A 58 -24.69 -6.88 12.46
C SER A 58 -23.54 -7.77 12.00
N GLU A 59 -23.29 -8.89 12.70
CA GLU A 59 -22.34 -9.91 12.28
C GLU A 59 -22.88 -10.80 11.15
N GLU A 60 -24.16 -11.14 11.15
CA GLU A 60 -24.75 -12.05 10.12
C GLU A 60 -25.50 -11.32 9.00
N GLY A 61 -25.65 -9.99 9.06
CA GLY A 61 -26.38 -9.22 8.05
C GLY A 61 -27.90 -9.22 8.21
N LEU A 62 -28.42 -9.61 9.38
CA LEU A 62 -29.86 -9.68 9.67
C LEU A 62 -30.42 -8.29 9.95
N ILE A 63 -30.65 -7.50 8.89
CA ILE A 63 -31.13 -6.11 8.96
C ILE A 63 -32.34 -5.96 9.89
N SER A 64 -33.34 -6.84 9.79
CA SER A 64 -34.54 -6.79 10.62
C SER A 64 -34.26 -7.01 12.12
N VAL A 65 -33.23 -7.80 12.47
CA VAL A 65 -32.80 -7.99 13.86
C VAL A 65 -32.07 -6.74 14.37
N VAL A 66 -31.21 -6.14 13.53
CA VAL A 66 -30.52 -4.87 13.85
C VAL A 66 -31.53 -3.73 14.06
N GLU A 67 -32.46 -3.56 13.12
CA GLU A 67 -33.52 -2.55 13.16
C GLU A 67 -34.36 -2.69 14.43
N ARG A 68 -34.89 -3.89 14.69
CA ARG A 68 -35.71 -4.16 15.87
C ARG A 68 -34.94 -3.94 17.18
N SER A 69 -33.65 -4.29 17.22
CA SER A 69 -32.81 -4.08 18.41
C SER A 69 -32.62 -2.58 18.69
N LEU A 70 -32.37 -1.78 17.66
CA LEU A 70 -32.23 -0.32 17.76
C LEU A 70 -33.56 0.36 18.11
N ASP A 71 -34.69 -0.11 17.57
CA ASP A 71 -36.03 0.36 17.92
C ASP A 71 -36.39 0.04 19.40
N GLN A 72 -35.79 -1.00 19.98
CA GLN A 72 -35.86 -1.30 21.41
C GLN A 72 -34.87 -0.49 22.25
N GLY A 73 -34.13 0.45 21.66
CA GLY A 73 -33.15 1.27 22.38
C GLY A 73 -31.87 0.52 22.74
N ALA A 74 -31.41 -0.41 21.90
CA ALA A 74 -30.01 -0.79 21.90
C ALA A 74 -29.14 0.45 21.64
N ASP A 75 -28.04 0.60 22.38
CA ASP A 75 -27.04 1.62 22.06
C ASP A 75 -26.30 1.21 20.77
N VAL A 76 -26.45 2.02 19.72
CA VAL A 76 -25.80 1.82 18.41
C VAL A 76 -24.27 1.79 18.53
N ASN A 77 -23.72 2.46 19.55
CA ASN A 77 -22.30 2.58 19.84
C ASN A 77 -21.83 1.65 20.97
N TYR A 78 -22.63 0.65 21.33
CA TYR A 78 -22.25 -0.38 22.30
C TYR A 78 -21.04 -1.20 21.81
N ILE A 79 -20.11 -1.49 22.72
CA ILE A 79 -18.91 -2.31 22.45
C ILE A 79 -19.29 -3.79 22.43
N ILE A 80 -19.13 -4.44 21.27
CA ILE A 80 -19.64 -5.79 21.00
C ILE A 80 -18.63 -6.92 21.26
N ASN A 81 -17.33 -6.61 21.40
CA ASN A 81 -16.26 -7.59 21.55
C ASN A 81 -15.06 -7.05 22.39
N SER A 82 -14.01 -7.87 22.53
CA SER A 82 -12.79 -7.55 23.31
C SER A 82 -11.84 -6.56 22.66
N GLU A 83 -12.13 -6.16 21.41
CA GLU A 83 -11.34 -5.24 20.60
C GLU A 83 -11.99 -3.86 20.53
N ASP A 84 -12.87 -3.52 21.47
CA ASP A 84 -13.58 -2.24 21.58
C ASP A 84 -14.39 -1.82 20.33
N GLU A 85 -14.69 -2.79 19.46
CA GLU A 85 -15.50 -2.58 18.25
C GLU A 85 -16.98 -2.38 18.57
N THR A 86 -17.66 -1.58 17.75
CA THR A 86 -19.14 -1.46 17.73
C THR A 86 -19.75 -2.31 16.63
N ALA A 87 -21.08 -2.35 16.57
CA ALA A 87 -21.86 -3.01 15.53
C ALA A 87 -21.45 -2.63 14.08
N LEU A 88 -20.89 -1.44 13.87
CA LEU A 88 -20.50 -0.96 12.54
C LEU A 88 -19.25 -1.65 11.98
N PHE A 89 -18.30 -2.07 12.82
CA PHE A 89 -17.07 -2.76 12.39
C PHE A 89 -17.32 -4.08 11.64
N PRO A 90 -18.07 -5.07 12.18
CA PRO A 90 -18.35 -6.31 11.44
C PRO A 90 -19.23 -6.06 10.22
N ALA A 91 -20.11 -5.05 10.25
CA ALA A 91 -20.95 -4.69 9.13
C ALA A 91 -20.11 -4.15 7.94
N VAL A 92 -19.15 -3.26 8.20
CA VAL A 92 -18.18 -2.77 7.20
C VAL A 92 -17.28 -3.92 6.72
N ARG A 93 -16.70 -4.70 7.62
CA ARG A 93 -15.78 -5.81 7.30
C ARG A 93 -16.40 -6.92 6.43
N LYS A 94 -17.72 -7.09 6.48
CA LYS A 94 -18.48 -8.07 5.68
C LYS A 94 -19.28 -7.43 4.53
N GLU A 95 -19.10 -6.14 4.27
CA GLU A 95 -19.85 -5.38 3.24
C GLU A 95 -21.38 -5.50 3.36
N LEU A 96 -21.89 -5.49 4.60
CA LEU A 96 -23.31 -5.64 4.90
C LEU A 96 -24.05 -4.31 4.70
N TRP A 97 -24.11 -3.84 3.46
CA TRP A 97 -24.63 -2.53 3.03
C TRP A 97 -25.91 -2.07 3.73
N GLY A 98 -26.94 -2.91 3.80
CA GLY A 98 -28.20 -2.57 4.47
C GLY A 98 -28.06 -2.37 5.98
N VAL A 99 -27.15 -3.11 6.62
CA VAL A 99 -26.79 -2.92 8.05
C VAL A 99 -25.95 -1.66 8.22
N VAL A 100 -24.95 -1.43 7.36
CA VAL A 100 -24.08 -0.23 7.40
C VAL A 100 -24.94 1.04 7.30
N HIS A 101 -25.80 1.15 6.28
CA HIS A 101 -26.68 2.32 6.12
C HIS A 101 -27.66 2.48 7.28
N LEU A 102 -28.21 1.39 7.82
CA LEU A 102 -29.10 1.44 8.98
C LEU A 102 -28.36 1.96 10.22
N LEU A 103 -27.19 1.41 10.54
CA LEU A 103 -26.37 1.84 11.69
C LEU A 103 -25.98 3.32 11.58
N LEU A 104 -25.50 3.76 10.42
CA LEU A 104 -25.19 5.17 10.17
C LEU A 104 -26.42 6.08 10.35
N THR A 105 -27.58 5.69 9.80
CA THR A 105 -28.84 6.43 9.94
C THR A 105 -29.32 6.50 11.40
N ARG A 106 -28.95 5.53 12.23
CA ARG A 106 -29.25 5.51 13.68
C ARG A 106 -28.16 6.16 14.54
N GLY A 107 -27.15 6.81 13.95
CA GLY A 107 -26.13 7.58 14.68
C GLY A 107 -24.91 6.78 15.16
N ALA A 108 -24.53 5.74 14.42
CA ALA A 108 -23.26 5.04 14.65
C ALA A 108 -22.05 5.98 14.48
N ASP A 109 -21.14 5.94 15.45
CA ASP A 109 -19.91 6.72 15.48
C ASP A 109 -18.87 6.13 14.52
N VAL A 110 -18.64 6.85 13.41
CA VAL A 110 -17.68 6.47 12.36
C VAL A 110 -16.22 6.78 12.71
N HIS A 111 -15.99 7.66 13.68
CA HIS A 111 -14.65 8.08 14.10
C HIS A 111 -14.07 7.18 15.19
N ARG A 112 -14.89 6.30 15.75
CA ARG A 112 -14.46 5.29 16.70
C ARG A 112 -13.35 4.42 16.12
N ARG A 113 -12.33 4.19 16.94
CA ARG A 113 -11.27 3.22 16.68
C ARG A 113 -11.52 1.96 17.49
N ASN A 114 -11.10 0.82 16.96
CA ASN A 114 -10.99 -0.40 17.75
C ASN A 114 -9.80 -0.25 18.74
N LYS A 115 -9.62 -1.25 19.60
CA LYS A 115 -8.58 -1.30 20.64
C LYS A 115 -7.15 -1.37 20.09
N VAL A 116 -6.97 -1.91 18.88
CA VAL A 116 -5.69 -1.89 18.17
C VAL A 116 -5.38 -0.46 17.71
N GLY A 117 -6.43 0.30 17.36
CA GLY A 117 -6.43 1.69 16.92
C GLY A 117 -6.91 1.88 15.48
N ASP A 118 -7.38 0.82 14.83
CA ASP A 118 -7.89 0.82 13.45
C ASP A 118 -9.18 1.63 13.33
N ASN A 119 -9.33 2.35 12.22
CA ASN A 119 -10.58 3.01 11.85
C ASN A 119 -11.39 2.18 10.82
N LEU A 120 -12.60 2.64 10.50
CA LEU A 120 -13.46 1.98 9.52
C LEU A 120 -12.95 2.11 8.07
N VAL A 121 -12.19 3.17 7.74
CA VAL A 121 -11.59 3.34 6.40
C VAL A 121 -10.57 2.23 6.15
N TYR A 122 -9.71 1.89 7.11
CA TYR A 122 -8.77 0.78 7.01
C TYR A 122 -9.51 -0.53 6.70
N PHE A 123 -10.56 -0.87 7.46
CA PHE A 123 -11.36 -2.06 7.17
C PHE A 123 -12.02 -2.00 5.78
N ALA A 124 -12.59 -0.87 5.37
CA ALA A 124 -13.14 -0.72 4.03
C ALA A 124 -12.07 -0.98 2.94
N VAL A 125 -10.85 -0.46 3.10
CA VAL A 125 -9.72 -0.74 2.17
C VAL A 125 -9.31 -2.22 2.21
N THR A 126 -9.36 -2.90 3.37
CA THR A 126 -9.08 -4.35 3.43
C THR A 126 -10.11 -5.21 2.69
N THR A 127 -11.34 -4.73 2.48
CA THR A 127 -12.33 -5.44 1.65
C THR A 127 -12.08 -5.23 0.16
N GLY A 128 -11.56 -4.05 -0.22
CA GLY A 128 -11.38 -3.64 -1.62
C GLY A 128 -12.63 -3.02 -2.24
N SER A 129 -13.61 -2.62 -1.41
CA SER A 129 -14.88 -2.05 -1.85
C SER A 129 -14.81 -0.53 -2.00
N TYR A 130 -14.73 -0.05 -3.25
CA TYR A 130 -14.61 1.39 -3.57
C TYR A 130 -15.73 2.22 -2.94
N ASP A 131 -16.98 1.79 -3.12
CA ASP A 131 -18.15 2.50 -2.60
C ASP A 131 -18.13 2.58 -1.07
N LEU A 132 -17.60 1.55 -0.39
CA LEU A 132 -17.55 1.51 1.07
C LEU A 132 -16.46 2.43 1.62
N VAL A 133 -15.29 2.46 0.97
CA VAL A 133 -14.24 3.44 1.28
C VAL A 133 -14.78 4.85 1.07
N LYS A 134 -15.46 5.09 -0.06
CA LYS A 134 -16.09 6.37 -0.36
C LYS A 134 -17.13 6.78 0.69
N LEU A 135 -18.01 5.86 1.09
CA LEU A 135 -18.99 6.12 2.14
C LEU A 135 -18.31 6.54 3.46
N MET A 136 -17.25 5.86 3.89
CA MET A 136 -16.55 6.23 5.13
C MET A 136 -15.85 7.60 5.04
N LEU A 137 -15.28 7.94 3.88
CA LEU A 137 -14.66 9.25 3.64
C LEU A 137 -15.72 10.38 3.54
N ASP A 138 -16.86 10.12 2.90
CA ASP A 138 -18.02 11.03 2.85
C ASP A 138 -18.63 11.27 4.24
N GLN A 139 -18.47 10.33 5.19
CA GLN A 139 -18.79 10.55 6.62
C GLN A 139 -17.68 11.28 7.40
N GLY A 140 -16.62 11.76 6.73
CA GLY A 140 -15.55 12.57 7.34
C GLY A 140 -14.53 11.77 8.15
N VAL A 141 -14.42 10.45 7.95
CA VAL A 141 -13.36 9.66 8.60
C VAL A 141 -12.00 10.01 7.99
N ASP A 142 -11.02 10.29 8.85
CA ASP A 142 -9.65 10.63 8.44
C ASP A 142 -9.00 9.49 7.62
N PRO A 143 -8.60 9.72 6.35
CA PRO A 143 -7.96 8.71 5.51
C PRO A 143 -6.57 8.28 6.00
N ASN A 144 -5.95 9.07 6.88
CA ASN A 144 -4.61 8.81 7.45
C ASN A 144 -4.66 8.08 8.79
N SER A 145 -5.85 7.90 9.38
CA SER A 145 -6.00 7.36 10.73
C SER A 145 -5.75 5.85 10.76
N HIS A 146 -4.49 5.45 11.00
CA HIS A 146 -4.06 4.07 11.17
C HIS A 146 -3.37 3.83 12.52
N VAL A 147 -3.07 2.56 12.81
CA VAL A 147 -2.27 2.14 13.96
C VAL A 147 -0.80 2.38 13.67
N LYS A 148 -0.08 2.93 14.64
CA LYS A 148 1.37 3.10 14.52
C LYS A 148 2.06 1.73 14.45
N GLY A 149 2.65 1.42 13.30
CA GLY A 149 3.30 0.14 13.00
C GLY A 149 2.44 -0.82 12.18
N ASP A 150 1.21 -0.43 11.83
CA ASP A 150 0.46 -1.10 10.76
C ASP A 150 0.59 -0.33 9.44
N VAL A 151 0.17 -0.96 8.34
CA VAL A 151 0.23 -0.43 6.98
C VAL A 151 -0.76 0.74 6.82
N PRO A 152 -0.31 1.95 6.42
CA PRO A 152 -1.20 3.07 6.12
C PRO A 152 -2.27 2.72 5.07
N PRO A 153 -3.49 3.27 5.10
CA PRO A 153 -4.58 2.83 4.23
C PRO A 153 -4.27 3.03 2.74
N LEU A 154 -3.55 4.11 2.40
CA LEU A 154 -3.06 4.36 1.04
C LEU A 154 -2.02 3.30 0.61
N LEU A 155 -1.06 2.96 1.48
CA LEU A 155 -0.08 1.92 1.22
C LEU A 155 -0.74 0.55 1.04
N LEU A 156 -1.76 0.23 1.84
CA LEU A 156 -2.54 -1.00 1.71
C LEU A 156 -3.27 -1.08 0.36
N ALA A 157 -3.87 0.02 -0.10
CA ALA A 157 -4.50 0.09 -1.42
C ALA A 157 -3.51 -0.17 -2.56
N VAL A 158 -2.29 0.41 -2.48
CA VAL A 158 -1.22 0.18 -3.46
C VAL A 158 -0.67 -1.25 -3.40
N ARG A 159 -0.44 -1.82 -2.20
CA ARG A 159 -0.02 -3.23 -2.02
C ARG A 159 -1.00 -4.24 -2.63
N ARG A 160 -2.27 -3.86 -2.76
CA ARG A 160 -3.33 -4.70 -3.36
C ARG A 160 -3.68 -4.33 -4.80
N GLY A 161 -3.08 -3.27 -5.36
CA GLY A 161 -3.36 -2.78 -6.71
C GLY A 161 -4.75 -2.16 -6.90
N TYR A 162 -5.38 -1.67 -5.83
CA TYR A 162 -6.69 -1.03 -5.88
C TYR A 162 -6.57 0.43 -6.36
N LEU A 163 -6.28 0.62 -7.65
CA LEU A 163 -6.04 1.94 -8.26
C LEU A 163 -7.14 2.97 -7.93
N ASP A 164 -8.42 2.60 -8.05
CA ASP A 164 -9.53 3.54 -7.82
C ASP A 164 -9.70 3.92 -6.34
N ILE A 165 -9.40 2.99 -5.43
CA ILE A 165 -9.38 3.25 -3.97
C ILE A 165 -8.18 4.13 -3.60
N MET A 166 -7.00 3.85 -4.18
CA MET A 166 -5.81 4.68 -3.98
C MET A 166 -6.04 6.12 -4.49
N ARG A 167 -6.65 6.29 -5.67
CA ARG A 167 -7.03 7.61 -6.20
C ARG A 167 -7.97 8.35 -5.24
N LEU A 168 -9.02 7.67 -4.78
CA LEU A 168 -9.99 8.21 -3.83
C LEU A 168 -9.35 8.63 -2.50
N LEU A 169 -8.47 7.80 -1.93
CA LEU A 169 -7.74 8.12 -0.70
C LEU A 169 -6.81 9.32 -0.91
N PHE A 170 -6.05 9.35 -2.01
CA PHE A 170 -5.14 10.45 -2.34
C PHE A 170 -5.91 11.77 -2.50
N ASP A 171 -6.99 11.78 -3.29
CA ASP A 171 -7.83 12.97 -3.50
C ASP A 171 -8.57 13.41 -2.21
N SER A 172 -8.71 12.51 -1.22
CA SER A 172 -9.24 12.82 0.13
C SER A 172 -8.16 13.34 1.11
N GLY A 173 -6.91 13.48 0.68
CA GLY A 173 -5.81 13.97 1.52
C GLY A 173 -5.01 12.89 2.26
N ALA A 174 -4.95 11.68 1.73
CA ALA A 174 -4.05 10.65 2.27
C ALA A 174 -2.56 10.97 2.02
N TYR A 175 -1.71 10.79 3.02
CA TYR A 175 -0.28 11.02 2.94
C TYR A 175 0.42 9.95 2.09
N ILE A 176 1.10 10.39 1.03
CA ILE A 176 1.86 9.52 0.12
C ILE A 176 3.23 9.09 0.69
N ASP A 177 3.66 9.73 1.79
CA ASP A 177 4.93 9.47 2.47
C ASP A 177 4.81 8.49 3.65
N ASP A 178 3.59 8.21 4.11
CA ASP A 178 3.38 7.31 5.24
C ASP A 178 3.90 5.91 4.88
N SER A 179 4.83 5.41 5.68
CA SER A 179 5.49 4.11 5.49
C SER A 179 5.08 3.10 6.54
N ASP A 180 5.20 1.81 6.23
CA ASP A 180 5.10 0.76 7.24
C ASP A 180 6.37 0.66 8.13
N ASP A 181 6.39 -0.30 9.06
CA ASP A 181 7.52 -0.57 9.97
C ASP A 181 8.81 -0.99 9.24
N CYS A 182 8.74 -1.41 7.96
CA CYS A 182 9.90 -1.69 7.12
C CYS A 182 10.45 -0.45 6.42
N GLY A 183 9.74 0.70 6.49
CA GLY A 183 10.03 1.89 5.70
C GLY A 183 9.55 1.80 4.25
N GLU A 184 8.70 0.83 3.90
CA GLU A 184 8.11 0.77 2.56
C GLU A 184 7.06 1.88 2.42
N THR A 185 7.18 2.69 1.37
CA THR A 185 6.21 3.75 1.02
C THR A 185 5.33 3.28 -0.13
N PRO A 186 4.20 3.97 -0.42
CA PRO A 186 3.40 3.72 -1.62
C PRO A 186 4.22 3.64 -2.91
N LEU A 187 5.25 4.50 -3.05
CA LEU A 187 6.14 4.48 -4.20
C LEU A 187 7.06 3.24 -4.21
N HIS A 188 7.66 2.87 -3.08
CA HIS A 188 8.50 1.66 -2.98
C HIS A 188 7.73 0.41 -3.40
N VAL A 189 6.48 0.28 -2.96
CA VAL A 189 5.62 -0.85 -3.34
C VAL A 189 5.23 -0.79 -4.82
N ALA A 190 4.83 0.37 -5.35
CA ALA A 190 4.44 0.51 -6.76
C ALA A 190 5.58 0.09 -7.71
N VAL A 191 6.82 0.49 -7.41
CA VAL A 191 8.03 0.10 -8.15
C VAL A 191 8.39 -1.37 -7.91
N GLY A 192 8.38 -1.82 -6.66
CA GLY A 192 8.71 -3.19 -6.27
C GLY A 192 7.74 -4.26 -6.81
N THR A 193 6.54 -3.84 -7.23
CA THR A 193 5.51 -4.68 -7.86
C THR A 193 5.24 -4.35 -9.32
N SER A 194 6.00 -3.42 -9.93
CA SER A 194 5.89 -3.02 -11.34
C SER A 194 4.49 -2.52 -11.73
N GLN A 195 3.82 -1.77 -10.84
CA GLN A 195 2.47 -1.24 -11.03
C GLN A 195 2.49 0.08 -11.80
N HIS A 196 2.68 0.00 -13.11
CA HIS A 196 2.83 1.16 -14.00
C HIS A 196 1.65 2.15 -13.94
N ASP A 197 0.41 1.69 -13.74
CA ASP A 197 -0.77 2.58 -13.69
C ASP A 197 -0.77 3.47 -12.43
N ILE A 198 -0.38 2.91 -11.29
CA ILE A 198 -0.22 3.65 -10.02
C ILE A 198 0.98 4.60 -10.12
N LEU A 199 2.08 4.14 -10.70
CA LEU A 199 3.26 4.97 -10.92
C LEU A 199 2.96 6.16 -11.84
N SER A 200 2.21 5.92 -12.93
CA SER A 200 1.76 6.98 -13.85
C SER A 200 0.90 8.02 -13.13
N PHE A 201 -0.01 7.59 -12.24
CA PHE A 201 -0.79 8.51 -11.41
C PHE A 201 0.09 9.32 -10.44
N PHE A 202 1.11 8.72 -9.82
CA PHE A 202 2.05 9.47 -8.97
C PHE A 202 2.89 10.49 -9.76
N ILE A 203 3.21 10.18 -11.02
CA ILE A 203 3.86 11.12 -11.94
C ILE A 203 2.91 12.28 -12.31
N GLU A 204 1.66 11.99 -12.68
CA GLU A 204 0.62 12.99 -12.98
C GLU A 204 0.36 13.95 -11.81
N LYS A 205 0.47 13.46 -10.58
CA LYS A 205 0.31 14.24 -9.34
C LYS A 205 1.59 14.95 -8.88
N ASP A 206 2.65 15.00 -9.71
CA ASP A 206 3.90 15.72 -9.45
C ASP A 206 4.64 15.31 -8.15
N VAL A 207 4.42 14.08 -7.67
CA VAL A 207 4.89 13.58 -6.35
C VAL A 207 6.42 13.66 -6.19
N PHE A 208 7.16 13.57 -7.29
CA PHE A 208 8.61 13.70 -7.34
C PHE A 208 9.11 15.14 -7.18
N ARG A 209 8.30 16.16 -7.50
CA ARG A 209 8.68 17.59 -7.34
C ARG A 209 8.64 18.07 -5.90
N GLU A 210 7.78 17.48 -5.07
CA GLU A 210 7.70 17.80 -3.65
C GLU A 210 8.81 17.11 -2.83
N ASP A 211 9.57 16.19 -3.45
CA ASP A 211 10.73 15.55 -2.83
C ASP A 211 11.93 16.50 -2.80
N LYS A 212 11.97 17.35 -1.77
CA LYS A 212 13.05 18.33 -1.54
C LYS A 212 14.45 17.72 -1.41
N ALA A 213 14.57 16.40 -1.26
CA ALA A 213 15.85 15.69 -1.18
C ALA A 213 16.14 14.80 -2.41
N GLY A 214 15.16 14.60 -3.32
CA GLY A 214 15.22 13.64 -4.43
C GLY A 214 15.33 12.17 -4.00
N ALA A 215 15.17 11.87 -2.71
CA ALA A 215 15.41 10.56 -2.12
C ALA A 215 14.41 9.49 -2.58
N ARG A 216 13.12 9.85 -2.72
CA ARG A 216 12.06 8.97 -3.26
C ARG A 216 12.37 8.60 -4.70
N GLY A 217 12.81 9.58 -5.49
CA GLY A 217 13.22 9.39 -6.89
C GLY A 217 14.44 8.47 -7.00
N ALA A 218 15.46 8.68 -6.18
CA ALA A 218 16.67 7.86 -6.14
C ALA A 218 16.38 6.40 -5.74
N ASP A 219 15.68 6.19 -4.62
CA ASP A 219 15.35 4.86 -4.10
C ASP A 219 14.49 4.08 -5.12
N ALA A 220 13.52 4.75 -5.76
CA ALA A 220 12.71 4.18 -6.83
C ALA A 220 13.54 3.81 -8.08
N LEU A 221 14.43 4.68 -8.54
CA LEU A 221 15.29 4.42 -9.70
C LEU A 221 16.25 3.25 -9.44
N GLU A 222 16.88 3.19 -8.27
CA GLU A 222 17.78 2.09 -7.91
C GLU A 222 17.01 0.75 -7.82
N MET A 223 15.81 0.75 -7.24
CA MET A 223 14.95 -0.44 -7.19
C MET A 223 14.52 -0.93 -8.58
N ALA A 224 14.20 -0.01 -9.52
CA ALA A 224 13.90 -0.37 -10.90
C ALA A 224 15.11 -1.01 -11.61
N VAL A 225 16.31 -0.46 -11.38
CA VAL A 225 17.58 -0.98 -11.91
C VAL A 225 17.90 -2.37 -11.36
N ILE A 226 17.84 -2.57 -10.04
CA ILE A 226 18.13 -3.87 -9.39
C ILE A 226 17.18 -4.97 -9.90
N ARG A 227 15.97 -4.61 -10.33
CA ARG A 227 14.96 -5.52 -10.87
C ARG A 227 15.03 -5.75 -12.38
N GLY A 228 15.81 -4.97 -13.13
CA GLY A 228 15.82 -5.01 -14.60
C GLY A 228 14.54 -4.45 -15.25
N ASP A 229 13.78 -3.60 -14.55
CA ASP A 229 12.49 -3.06 -15.02
C ASP A 229 12.67 -1.77 -15.86
N MET A 230 12.94 -1.94 -17.16
CA MET A 230 13.07 -0.84 -18.12
C MET A 230 11.81 0.05 -18.25
N PRO A 231 10.58 -0.48 -18.32
CA PRO A 231 9.36 0.35 -18.31
C PRO A 231 9.24 1.24 -17.07
N THR A 232 9.40 0.67 -15.87
CA THR A 232 9.36 1.45 -14.61
C THR A 232 10.47 2.50 -14.55
N LEU A 233 11.69 2.16 -14.98
CA LEU A 233 12.80 3.12 -15.08
C LEU A 233 12.46 4.30 -16.01
N THR A 234 11.86 4.01 -17.17
CA THR A 234 11.49 5.04 -18.17
C THR A 234 10.45 6.00 -17.60
N LEU A 235 9.41 5.46 -16.94
CA LEU A 235 8.38 6.26 -16.28
C LEU A 235 8.96 7.16 -15.18
N LEU A 236 9.84 6.62 -14.32
CA LEU A 236 10.50 7.41 -13.26
C LEU A 236 11.33 8.58 -13.82
N LEU A 237 12.08 8.35 -14.91
CA LEU A 237 12.86 9.39 -15.60
C LEU A 237 11.97 10.41 -16.33
N GLU A 238 10.75 10.05 -16.71
CA GLU A 238 9.74 10.97 -17.26
C GLU A 238 9.04 11.79 -16.17
N GLY A 239 8.86 11.21 -14.98
CA GLY A 239 8.45 11.91 -13.76
C GLY A 239 9.50 12.85 -13.16
N GLY A 240 10.70 12.92 -13.76
CA GLY A 240 11.77 13.82 -13.31
C GLY A 240 12.56 13.33 -12.11
N ALA A 241 12.57 12.02 -11.82
CA ALA A 241 13.48 11.44 -10.84
C ALA A 241 14.94 11.62 -11.30
N ASP A 242 15.79 12.15 -10.42
CA ASP A 242 17.22 12.40 -10.72
C ASP A 242 18.08 11.16 -10.40
N PRO A 243 18.72 10.53 -11.41
CA PRO A 243 19.57 9.35 -11.19
C PRO A 243 20.93 9.66 -10.53
N LEU A 244 21.23 10.94 -10.21
CA LEU A 244 22.43 11.37 -9.50
C LEU A 244 22.25 11.54 -7.98
N VAL A 245 21.01 11.49 -7.48
CA VAL A 245 20.76 11.58 -6.04
C VAL A 245 21.25 10.31 -5.34
N ARG A 246 21.88 10.47 -4.17
CA ARG A 246 22.60 9.40 -3.44
C ARG A 246 21.82 8.94 -2.22
N ARG A 247 21.66 7.63 -2.00
CA ARG A 247 21.04 7.12 -0.78
C ARG A 247 21.38 5.66 -0.45
N TRP A 248 21.68 5.43 0.84
CA TRP A 248 21.87 4.14 1.54
C TRP A 248 22.89 3.14 0.96
N THR A 249 22.73 2.68 -0.28
CA THR A 249 23.93 2.21 -1.02
C THR A 249 24.82 3.43 -1.24
N ARG A 250 26.14 3.25 -1.39
CA ARG A 250 27.03 4.40 -1.62
C ARG A 250 26.94 4.94 -3.05
N HIS A 251 26.17 4.25 -3.89
CA HIS A 251 26.17 4.37 -5.33
C HIS A 251 24.98 5.18 -5.82
N HIS A 252 25.13 5.74 -7.02
CA HIS A 252 24.07 6.47 -7.71
C HIS A 252 23.33 5.43 -8.57
N ALA A 253 22.04 5.58 -8.87
CA ALA A 253 21.29 4.56 -9.64
C ALA A 253 21.96 4.20 -10.98
N ILE A 254 22.57 5.20 -11.63
CA ILE A 254 23.38 5.07 -12.85
C ILE A 254 24.66 4.23 -12.67
N ILE A 255 25.29 4.27 -11.49
CA ILE A 255 26.43 3.43 -11.10
C ILE A 255 25.95 2.00 -10.80
N THR A 256 24.82 1.85 -10.11
CA THR A 256 24.23 0.53 -9.84
C THR A 256 23.89 -0.19 -11.15
N ALA A 257 23.34 0.50 -12.17
CA ALA A 257 23.10 -0.08 -13.49
C ALA A 257 24.40 -0.48 -14.20
N ALA A 258 25.41 0.38 -14.15
CA ALA A 258 26.73 0.11 -14.71
C ALA A 258 27.43 -1.11 -14.06
N LEU A 259 27.19 -1.35 -12.77
CA LEU A 259 27.70 -2.54 -12.06
C LEU A 259 26.83 -3.79 -12.29
N ALA A 260 25.52 -3.63 -12.48
CA ALA A 260 24.55 -4.70 -12.71
C ALA A 260 24.63 -5.32 -14.12
N ARG A 261 25.29 -4.64 -15.07
CA ARG A 261 25.38 -4.99 -16.52
C ARG A 261 24.16 -4.58 -17.36
N GLU A 262 23.39 -3.63 -16.86
CA GLU A 262 22.24 -3.08 -17.58
C GLU A 262 22.70 -1.91 -18.49
N ASP A 263 23.35 -2.26 -19.61
CA ASP A 263 23.86 -1.33 -20.62
C ASP A 263 22.80 -0.31 -21.05
N ASP A 264 21.59 -0.77 -21.40
CA ASP A 264 20.50 0.07 -21.92
C ASP A 264 19.95 1.04 -20.86
N MET A 265 19.83 0.58 -19.60
CA MET A 265 19.42 1.42 -18.47
C MET A 265 20.41 2.55 -18.20
N ALA A 266 21.70 2.22 -18.19
CA ALA A 266 22.76 3.18 -17.94
C ALA A 266 22.84 4.23 -19.08
N ILE A 267 22.69 3.80 -20.33
CA ILE A 267 22.59 4.69 -21.49
C ILE A 267 21.37 5.61 -21.36
N LEU A 268 20.18 5.08 -21.06
CA LEU A 268 18.94 5.86 -20.94
C LEU A 268 19.03 6.92 -19.83
N MET A 269 19.52 6.55 -18.64
CA MET A 269 19.76 7.51 -17.56
C MET A 269 20.72 8.61 -18.00
N THR A 270 21.84 8.25 -18.64
CA THR A 270 22.84 9.23 -19.13
C THR A 270 22.28 10.17 -20.19
N GLN A 271 21.37 9.71 -21.06
CA GLN A 271 20.71 10.55 -22.05
C GLN A 271 19.77 11.59 -21.44
N ARG A 272 19.19 11.31 -20.27
CA ARG A 272 18.27 12.22 -19.55
C ARG A 272 19.00 13.19 -18.60
N LEU A 273 20.31 13.03 -18.38
CA LEU A 273 21.13 13.95 -17.59
C LEU A 273 21.32 15.31 -18.27
N VAL A 274 21.11 16.39 -17.53
CA VAL A 274 21.36 17.77 -17.97
C VAL A 274 22.60 18.32 -17.25
N GLY A 275 23.80 18.04 -17.77
CA GLY A 275 25.05 18.57 -17.23
C GLY A 275 26.31 17.80 -17.64
N GLU A 276 27.47 18.18 -17.08
CA GLU A 276 28.74 17.46 -17.25
C GLU A 276 28.75 16.19 -16.39
N PHE A 277 28.50 15.04 -17.01
CA PHE A 277 28.49 13.73 -16.34
C PHE A 277 29.88 13.13 -16.06
N GLY A 278 30.97 13.80 -16.46
CA GLY A 278 32.34 13.34 -16.22
C GLY A 278 32.68 13.14 -14.74
N PHE A 279 32.16 14.01 -13.85
CA PHE A 279 32.47 13.97 -12.41
C PHE A 279 31.55 13.08 -11.56
N ILE A 280 30.74 12.20 -12.18
CA ILE A 280 29.84 11.30 -11.44
C ILE A 280 30.61 10.06 -10.97
N GLY A 281 31.06 10.06 -9.72
CA GLY A 281 31.55 8.86 -9.06
C GLY A 281 32.04 9.06 -7.63
N GLU A 282 32.53 7.97 -7.04
CA GLU A 282 33.06 7.95 -5.67
C GLU A 282 34.57 7.69 -5.69
N HIS A 283 35.24 8.05 -4.59
CA HIS A 283 36.67 7.79 -4.39
C HIS A 283 37.61 8.33 -5.49
N GLY A 284 37.15 9.30 -6.27
CA GLY A 284 37.90 9.91 -7.38
C GLY A 284 37.93 9.07 -8.66
N LYS A 285 36.95 8.18 -8.86
CA LYS A 285 36.78 7.35 -10.07
C LYS A 285 35.60 7.88 -10.88
N GLU A 286 35.76 8.09 -12.18
CA GLU A 286 34.67 8.59 -13.05
C GLU A 286 33.68 7.47 -13.45
N LEU A 287 32.53 7.87 -14.01
CA LEU A 287 31.45 6.98 -14.45
C LEU A 287 31.92 5.90 -15.45
N LEU A 288 32.93 6.23 -16.26
CA LEU A 288 33.60 5.32 -17.20
C LEU A 288 34.25 4.12 -16.48
N TRP A 289 34.88 4.33 -15.32
CA TRP A 289 35.50 3.27 -14.54
C TRP A 289 34.47 2.22 -14.10
N TYR A 290 33.29 2.65 -13.68
CA TYR A 290 32.21 1.76 -13.24
C TYR A 290 31.63 0.95 -14.40
N ALA A 291 31.43 1.56 -15.57
CA ALA A 291 31.00 0.86 -16.79
C ALA A 291 31.98 -0.26 -17.18
N VAL A 292 33.29 0.05 -17.17
CA VAL A 292 34.36 -0.91 -17.48
C VAL A 292 34.44 -2.01 -16.43
N LYS A 293 34.31 -1.69 -15.13
CA LYS A 293 34.32 -2.66 -14.03
C LYS A 293 33.13 -3.62 -14.08
N GLY A 294 31.93 -3.12 -14.37
CA GLY A 294 30.74 -3.95 -14.55
C GLY A 294 30.82 -4.85 -15.78
N ARG A 295 31.58 -4.42 -16.80
CA ARG A 295 31.71 -4.99 -18.16
C ARG A 295 30.57 -4.60 -19.11
N CYS A 296 29.97 -3.43 -18.91
CA CYS A 296 28.97 -2.83 -19.80
C CYS A 296 29.63 -2.35 -21.10
N GLN A 297 29.63 -3.17 -22.14
CA GLN A 297 30.38 -2.86 -23.38
C GLN A 297 29.75 -1.70 -24.16
N GLN A 298 28.43 -1.68 -24.27
CA GLN A 298 27.72 -0.68 -25.08
C GLN A 298 27.78 0.68 -24.39
N TYR A 299 27.57 0.69 -23.08
CA TYR A 299 27.63 1.87 -22.25
C TYR A 299 29.05 2.45 -22.17
N THR A 300 30.08 1.59 -22.08
CA THR A 300 31.48 2.06 -22.16
C THR A 300 31.75 2.76 -23.50
N ARG A 301 31.32 2.18 -24.64
CA ARG A 301 31.42 2.85 -25.96
C ARG A 301 30.65 4.17 -25.99
N TYR A 302 29.44 4.19 -25.42
CA TYR A 302 28.62 5.39 -25.34
C TYR A 302 29.32 6.53 -24.57
N LEU A 303 29.93 6.23 -23.42
CA LEU A 303 30.70 7.20 -22.62
C LEU A 303 31.96 7.68 -23.35
N LEU A 304 32.71 6.79 -24.00
CA LEU A 304 33.88 7.16 -24.81
C LEU A 304 33.49 8.08 -25.98
N ASN A 305 32.39 7.78 -26.68
CA ASN A 305 31.85 8.62 -27.75
C ASN A 305 31.33 9.99 -27.26
N LYS A 306 31.05 10.13 -25.95
CA LYS A 306 30.74 11.42 -25.31
C LYS A 306 31.98 12.20 -24.88
N GLY A 307 33.18 11.66 -25.09
CA GLY A 307 34.44 12.34 -24.81
C GLY A 307 35.01 12.16 -23.40
N LEU A 308 34.56 11.14 -22.65
CA LEU A 308 35.23 10.76 -21.40
C LEU A 308 36.59 10.12 -21.70
N ASP A 309 37.62 10.56 -20.98
CA ASP A 309 39.02 10.22 -21.23
C ASP A 309 39.47 9.07 -20.31
N PRO A 310 39.80 7.87 -20.84
CA PRO A 310 40.24 6.74 -20.02
C PRO A 310 41.60 6.95 -19.34
N ASP A 311 42.46 7.84 -19.86
CA ASP A 311 43.84 8.01 -19.37
C ASP A 311 43.94 8.97 -18.16
N LYS A 312 42.90 9.77 -17.90
CA LYS A 312 42.82 10.71 -16.77
C LYS A 312 42.70 10.03 -15.40
N ASP A 313 42.12 8.85 -15.39
CA ASP A 313 41.45 8.25 -14.22
C ASP A 313 42.34 7.24 -13.45
N LEU A 314 43.64 7.17 -13.80
CA LEU A 314 44.70 6.40 -13.10
C LEU A 314 44.34 4.94 -12.74
N TRP A 315 43.85 4.17 -13.71
CA TRP A 315 43.36 2.79 -13.48
C TRP A 315 44.45 1.83 -12.96
N LYS A 316 44.47 1.56 -11.65
CA LYS A 316 45.21 0.46 -11.01
C LYS A 316 44.42 -0.16 -9.85
N GLU A 317 44.22 -1.47 -9.90
CA GLU A 317 43.82 -2.27 -8.72
C GLU A 317 44.33 -3.71 -8.88
N VAL A 318 45.18 -4.15 -7.94
CA VAL A 318 45.74 -5.51 -7.84
C VAL A 318 45.21 -6.15 -6.54
N ASP A 319 45.01 -7.48 -6.56
CA ASP A 319 44.25 -8.25 -5.55
C ASP A 319 42.76 -7.87 -5.43
N GLY A 320 42.16 -7.44 -6.56
CA GLY A 320 40.73 -7.17 -6.72
C GLY A 320 40.06 -7.92 -7.87
N SER A 321 40.52 -7.84 -9.12
CA SER A 321 41.56 -6.97 -9.70
C SER A 321 41.11 -6.43 -11.07
N MET A 322 41.74 -5.37 -11.56
CA MET A 322 41.38 -4.74 -12.85
C MET A 322 42.33 -5.19 -13.98
N VAL A 323 42.29 -6.47 -14.33
CA VAL A 323 42.91 -7.02 -15.55
C VAL A 323 41.80 -7.46 -16.49
N GLY A 324 41.67 -6.76 -17.62
CA GLY A 324 40.58 -6.95 -18.59
C GLY A 324 39.86 -5.65 -18.94
N GLY A 325 39.81 -4.67 -18.04
CA GLY A 325 39.23 -3.35 -18.35
C GLY A 325 40.04 -2.60 -19.42
N SER A 326 41.36 -2.57 -19.28
CA SER A 326 42.26 -2.07 -20.31
C SER A 326 42.20 -2.89 -21.60
N ALA A 327 42.08 -4.22 -21.53
CA ALA A 327 41.97 -5.05 -22.74
C ALA A 327 40.66 -4.81 -23.50
N LEU A 328 39.54 -4.70 -22.80
CA LEU A 328 38.21 -4.46 -23.37
C LEU A 328 38.12 -3.02 -23.92
N VAL A 329 38.72 -2.04 -23.25
CA VAL A 329 38.83 -0.66 -23.77
C VAL A 329 39.81 -0.55 -24.94
N VAL A 330 40.96 -1.24 -24.91
CA VAL A 330 41.91 -1.32 -26.04
C VAL A 330 41.33 -2.10 -27.21
N GLU A 331 40.47 -3.10 -26.99
CA GLU A 331 39.73 -3.81 -28.04
C GLU A 331 38.67 -2.89 -28.66
N MET A 332 37.94 -2.10 -27.86
CA MET A 332 36.95 -1.16 -28.37
C MET A 332 37.58 0.06 -29.08
N LEU A 333 38.70 0.58 -28.58
CA LEU A 333 39.48 1.64 -29.24
C LEU A 333 40.22 1.11 -30.48
N GLY A 334 40.78 -0.10 -30.39
CA GLY A 334 41.51 -0.78 -31.47
C GLY A 334 40.63 -1.30 -32.61
N ALA A 335 39.34 -1.54 -32.34
CA ALA A 335 38.33 -1.82 -33.36
C ALA A 335 37.95 -0.58 -34.20
N GLY A 336 38.44 0.61 -33.84
CA GLY A 336 38.58 1.74 -34.77
C GLY A 336 37.30 2.50 -35.12
N VAL A 337 36.68 3.18 -34.15
CA VAL A 337 35.81 4.35 -34.42
C VAL A 337 36.10 5.49 -33.43
N LEU A 338 37.27 6.12 -33.57
CA LEU A 338 37.45 7.54 -33.29
C LEU A 338 37.80 8.23 -34.62
N THR A 339 36.81 8.31 -35.50
CA THR A 339 36.88 9.11 -36.72
C THR A 339 35.96 10.32 -36.57
N ALA A 340 36.57 11.42 -36.13
CA ALA A 340 36.19 12.84 -36.30
C ALA A 340 34.69 13.21 -36.28
#